data_AF-A0A1E7Q276-F1
#
_entry.id   AF-A0A1E7Q276-F1
#
_cell.length_a   1.000
_cell.length_b   1.000
_cell.length_c   1.000
_cell.angle_alpha   90.00
_cell.angle_beta   90.00
_cell.angle_gamma   90.00
#
_symmetry.space_group_name_H-M   'P 1'
#
loop_
_entity.id
_entity.type
_entity.pdbx_description
1 polymer ?
#
loop_
_entity_poly.entity_id
_entity_poly.type
_entity_poly.pdbx_seq_one_letter_code
_entity_poly.pdbx_strand_id
1 'polypeptide(L)'
;MPIKKLMNKILNKVNTKTPAHPTPEQTPYAIIGGEQQVRLLANRFYDIMSTAPEAAELYAIHPLPLDTIRQKFYEFLSGWLGGPALFEQNYGHPRLRARHLPFQVNEQLRDQWMFCMDQALNEVVEHKLLRQGLSQSFGQLASHMINC
;
A
#
# COMPACT_ATOMS: atom_id res chain seq x y z
N MET A 1 -53.68 -27.78 -11.57
CA MET A 1 -52.98 -27.19 -12.74
C MET A 1 -53.74 -25.90 -13.07
N PRO A 2 -53.19 -24.66 -13.11
CA PRO A 2 -51.94 -24.26 -13.76
C PRO A 2 -51.17 -23.03 -13.18
N ILE A 3 -51.40 -22.56 -11.95
CA ILE A 3 -50.83 -21.26 -11.49
C ILE A 3 -49.40 -21.35 -10.91
N LYS A 4 -49.00 -22.48 -10.32
CA LYS A 4 -47.68 -22.63 -9.68
C LYS A 4 -46.49 -22.66 -10.65
N LYS A 5 -46.71 -22.80 -11.97
CA LYS A 5 -45.63 -22.88 -12.97
C LYS A 5 -45.23 -21.51 -13.56
N LEU A 6 -46.02 -20.46 -13.33
CA LEU A 6 -45.76 -19.12 -13.88
C LEU A 6 -44.96 -18.22 -12.93
N MET A 7 -45.03 -18.45 -11.62
CA MET A 7 -44.27 -17.66 -10.62
C MET A 7 -42.78 -18.07 -10.52
N ASN A 8 -42.40 -19.25 -11.01
CA ASN A 8 -41.00 -19.70 -11.02
C ASN A 8 -40.16 -19.16 -12.21
N LYS A 9 -40.75 -18.38 -13.11
CA LYS A 9 -40.03 -17.85 -14.29
C LYS A 9 -39.63 -16.37 -14.17
N ILE A 10 -40.09 -15.67 -13.13
CA ILE A 10 -39.86 -14.23 -12.93
C ILE A 10 -38.79 -13.94 -11.84
N LEU A 11 -38.40 -14.93 -11.04
CA LEU A 11 -37.34 -14.77 -10.01
C LEU A 11 -35.92 -15.12 -10.51
N ASN A 12 -35.74 -15.50 -11.78
CA ASN A 12 -34.47 -15.99 -12.32
C ASN A 12 -33.68 -14.97 -13.16
N LYS A 13 -33.89 -13.66 -12.97
CA LYS A 13 -33.15 -12.68 -13.78
C LYS A 13 -32.81 -11.37 -13.07
N VAL A 14 -32.18 -11.45 -11.91
CA VAL A 14 -31.25 -10.40 -11.44
C VAL A 14 -30.14 -11.08 -10.64
N ASN A 15 -29.20 -11.75 -11.32
CA ASN A 15 -27.90 -12.02 -10.72
C ASN A 15 -27.01 -10.81 -11.02
N THR A 16 -27.25 -9.72 -10.29
CA THR A 16 -26.29 -8.62 -10.18
C THR A 16 -25.08 -9.18 -9.45
N LYS A 17 -24.08 -9.65 -10.21
CA LYS A 17 -22.72 -9.80 -9.69
C LYS A 17 -22.25 -8.42 -9.26
N THR A 18 -22.53 -8.06 -8.01
CA THR A 18 -21.75 -7.10 -7.24
C THR A 18 -20.28 -7.50 -7.39
N PRO A 19 -19.34 -6.59 -7.69
CA PRO A 19 -17.95 -6.97 -7.80
C PRO A 19 -17.52 -7.61 -6.48
N ALA A 20 -17.10 -8.87 -6.55
CA ALA A 20 -16.68 -9.67 -5.42
C ALA A 20 -15.53 -8.96 -4.71
N HIS A 21 -15.53 -9.00 -3.37
CA HIS A 21 -14.33 -8.67 -2.60
C HIS A 21 -13.15 -9.47 -3.16
N PRO A 22 -11.95 -8.86 -3.30
CA PRO A 22 -10.77 -9.59 -3.75
C PRO A 22 -10.58 -10.82 -2.86
N THR A 23 -10.48 -12.00 -3.47
CA THR A 23 -10.16 -13.20 -2.70
C THR A 23 -8.71 -13.12 -2.23
N PRO A 24 -8.32 -13.81 -1.14
CA PRO A 24 -6.94 -13.82 -0.66
C PRO A 24 -5.91 -14.16 -1.75
N GLU A 25 -6.29 -14.95 -2.77
CA GLU A 25 -5.42 -15.31 -3.91
C GLU A 25 -5.23 -14.19 -4.96
N GLN A 26 -5.92 -13.05 -4.84
CA GLN A 26 -5.88 -11.95 -5.82
C GLN A 26 -5.52 -10.58 -5.23
N THR A 27 -5.12 -10.52 -3.95
CA THR A 27 -4.69 -9.26 -3.36
C THR A 27 -3.32 -8.83 -3.89
N PRO A 28 -3.00 -7.52 -3.94
CA PRO A 28 -1.65 -7.05 -4.19
C PRO A 28 -0.59 -7.75 -3.30
N TYR A 29 -0.94 -8.02 -2.05
CA TYR A 29 -0.12 -8.76 -1.09
C TYR A 29 0.19 -10.20 -1.55
N ALA A 30 -0.80 -10.92 -2.08
CA ALA A 30 -0.57 -12.26 -2.62
C ALA A 30 0.25 -12.20 -3.92
N ILE A 31 -0.08 -11.26 -4.82
CA ILE A 31 0.57 -11.13 -6.14
C ILE A 31 2.05 -10.75 -6.01
N ILE A 32 2.41 -9.87 -5.07
CA ILE A 32 3.81 -9.47 -4.84
C ILE A 32 4.65 -10.62 -4.26
N GLY A 33 4.03 -11.65 -3.66
CA GLY A 33 4.73 -12.78 -3.03
C GLY A 33 4.64 -12.82 -1.50
N GLY A 34 3.65 -12.16 -0.91
CA GLY A 34 3.33 -12.23 0.51
C GLY A 34 4.36 -11.56 1.43
N GLU A 35 4.44 -12.04 2.67
CA GLU A 35 5.20 -11.41 3.76
C GLU A 35 6.64 -11.11 3.35
N GLN A 36 7.33 -12.09 2.78
CA GLN A 36 8.75 -11.97 2.46
C GLN A 36 9.01 -10.82 1.49
N GLN A 37 8.18 -10.69 0.45
CA GLN A 37 8.35 -9.67 -0.57
C GLN A 37 7.88 -8.29 -0.09
N VAL A 38 6.83 -8.22 0.73
CA VAL A 38 6.39 -6.96 1.33
C VAL A 38 7.43 -6.44 2.33
N ARG A 39 8.05 -7.33 3.11
CA ARG A 39 9.14 -6.98 4.02
C ARG A 39 10.39 -6.55 3.24
N LEU A 40 10.69 -7.23 2.13
CA LEU A 40 11.78 -6.83 1.24
C LEU A 40 11.53 -5.44 0.65
N LEU A 41 10.31 -5.13 0.19
CA LEU A 41 9.93 -3.81 -0.31
C LEU A 41 10.13 -2.72 0.75
N ALA A 42 9.63 -2.94 1.97
CA ALA A 42 9.79 -2.00 3.08
C ALA A 42 11.27 -1.75 3.41
N ASN A 43 12.07 -2.81 3.44
CA ASN A 43 13.50 -2.68 3.70
C ASN A 43 14.21 -1.96 2.55
N ARG A 44 13.93 -2.34 1.30
CA ARG A 44 14.62 -1.77 0.16
C ARG A 44 14.35 -0.28 0.01
N PHE A 45 13.10 0.15 0.28
CA PHE A 45 12.73 1.56 0.37
C PHE A 45 13.65 2.34 1.31
N TYR A 46 13.88 1.85 2.53
CA TYR A 46 14.75 2.52 3.49
C TYR A 46 16.24 2.36 3.19
N ASP A 47 16.66 1.29 2.51
CA ASP A 47 18.06 1.14 2.05
C ASP A 47 18.39 2.23 1.05
N ILE A 48 17.51 2.44 0.06
CA ILE A 48 17.64 3.49 -0.94
C ILE A 48 17.63 4.85 -0.25
N MET A 49 16.68 5.12 0.64
CA MET A 49 16.62 6.37 1.40
C MET A 49 17.93 6.67 2.15
N SER A 50 18.53 5.67 2.81
CA SER A 50 19.75 5.87 3.59
C SER A 50 21.04 6.01 2.77
N THR A 51 21.00 5.74 1.46
CA THR A 51 22.21 5.68 0.62
C THR A 51 22.18 6.60 -0.59
N ALA A 52 21.00 6.95 -1.10
CA ALA A 52 20.86 7.79 -2.28
C ALA A 52 21.01 9.28 -1.93
N PRO A 53 21.92 10.03 -2.58
CA PRO A 53 22.03 11.47 -2.41
C PRO A 53 20.72 12.22 -2.68
N GLU A 54 19.90 11.72 -3.60
CA GLU A 54 18.59 12.28 -3.96
C GLU A 54 17.62 12.27 -2.78
N ALA A 55 17.80 11.38 -1.80
CA ALA A 55 16.92 11.24 -0.64
C ALA A 55 17.53 11.83 0.66
N ALA A 56 18.62 12.58 0.56
CA ALA A 56 19.39 13.01 1.73
C ALA A 56 18.60 13.85 2.73
N GLU A 57 17.73 14.77 2.27
CA GLU A 57 16.92 15.60 3.17
C GLU A 57 15.82 14.78 3.86
N LEU A 58 15.16 13.90 3.11
CA LEU A 58 14.17 12.98 3.66
C LEU A 58 14.80 12.02 4.67
N TYR A 59 16.01 11.52 4.40
CA TYR A 59 16.74 10.69 5.36
C TYR A 59 17.09 11.48 6.63
N ALA A 60 17.52 12.74 6.49
CA ALA A 60 17.95 13.56 7.63
C ALA A 60 16.84 13.83 8.66
N ILE A 61 15.56 13.77 8.28
CA ILE A 61 14.43 13.94 9.22
C ILE A 61 14.03 12.64 9.95
N HIS A 62 14.60 11.49 9.58
CA HIS A 62 14.29 10.22 10.23
C HIS A 62 15.14 9.98 11.48
N PRO A 63 14.53 9.66 12.63
CA PRO A 63 15.27 9.20 13.80
C PRO A 63 16.03 7.89 13.49
N LEU A 64 17.27 7.82 13.94
CA LEU A 64 18.12 6.63 13.81
C LEU A 64 18.14 5.81 15.11
N PRO A 65 18.27 4.48 15.03
CA PRO A 65 18.41 3.67 13.80
C PRO A 65 17.05 3.39 13.11
N LEU A 66 17.07 3.00 11.84
CA LEU A 66 15.86 2.84 11.01
C LEU A 66 15.06 1.57 11.28
N ASP A 67 15.53 0.66 12.14
CA ASP A 67 14.94 -0.66 12.38
C ASP A 67 13.44 -0.58 12.75
N THR A 68 13.10 0.35 13.64
CA THR A 68 11.71 0.51 14.12
C THR A 68 10.79 1.01 13.01
N ILE A 69 11.25 1.97 12.19
CA ILE A 69 10.41 2.53 11.14
C ILE A 69 10.25 1.56 9.97
N ARG A 70 11.28 0.75 9.66
CA ARG A 70 11.20 -0.35 8.70
C ARG A 70 10.13 -1.37 9.09
N GLN A 71 10.12 -1.79 10.35
CA GLN A 71 9.12 -2.73 10.84
C GLN A 71 7.71 -2.14 10.76
N LYS A 72 7.51 -0.90 11.23
CA LYS A 72 6.22 -0.21 11.12
C LYS A 72 5.74 -0.07 9.67
N PHE A 73 6.65 0.23 8.75
CA PHE A 73 6.31 0.39 7.35
C PHE A 73 5.93 -0.94 6.70
N TYR A 74 6.67 -2.02 7.00
CA TYR A 74 6.27 -3.38 6.62
C TYR A 74 4.85 -3.71 7.12
N GLU A 75 4.57 -3.45 8.40
CA GLU A 75 3.26 -3.76 9.00
C GLU A 75 2.13 -2.96 8.35
N PHE A 76 2.41 -1.70 7.98
CA PHE A 76 1.49 -0.86 7.22
C PHE A 76 1.25 -1.46 5.83
N LEU A 77 2.31 -1.77 5.08
CA LEU A 77 2.21 -2.34 3.74
C LEU A 77 1.48 -3.69 3.74
N SER A 78 1.71 -4.53 4.76
CA SER A 78 1.02 -5.81 4.92
C SER A 78 -0.50 -5.62 4.87
N GLY A 79 -1.04 -4.75 5.72
CA GLY A 79 -2.49 -4.48 5.74
C GLY A 79 -2.96 -3.72 4.50
N TRP A 80 -2.20 -2.70 4.07
CA TRP A 80 -2.58 -1.83 2.96
C TRP A 80 -2.65 -2.57 1.61
N LEU A 81 -1.80 -3.58 1.41
CA LEU A 81 -1.81 -4.43 0.21
C LEU A 81 -2.84 -5.56 0.28
N GLY A 82 -3.63 -5.67 1.35
CA GLY A 82 -4.66 -6.69 1.54
C GLY A 82 -4.18 -7.98 2.20
N GLY A 83 -3.02 -7.97 2.86
CA GLY A 83 -2.55 -9.04 3.74
C GLY A 83 -3.03 -8.87 5.19
N PRO A 84 -2.35 -9.49 6.18
CA PRO A 84 -2.67 -9.31 7.58
C PRO A 84 -2.60 -7.84 8.02
N ALA A 85 -3.59 -7.37 8.77
CA ALA A 85 -3.72 -5.98 9.23
C ALA A 85 -2.80 -5.62 10.41
N LEU A 86 -1.50 -5.93 10.29
CA LEU A 86 -0.52 -5.86 11.38
C LEU A 86 -0.41 -4.45 11.98
N PHE A 87 -0.37 -3.42 11.14
CA PHE A 87 -0.30 -2.05 11.63
C PHE A 87 -1.51 -1.66 12.47
N GLU A 88 -2.71 -2.06 12.03
CA GLU A 88 -3.94 -1.74 12.76
C GLU A 88 -4.02 -2.50 14.08
N GLN A 89 -3.58 -3.75 14.10
CA GLN A 89 -3.50 -4.57 15.31
C GLN A 89 -2.54 -3.95 16.36
N ASN A 90 -1.40 -3.41 15.90
CA ASN A 90 -0.37 -2.87 16.79
C ASN A 90 -0.57 -1.39 17.16
N TYR A 91 -1.17 -0.59 16.27
CA TYR A 91 -1.18 0.87 16.38
C TYR A 91 -2.55 1.51 16.16
N GLY A 92 -3.59 0.71 15.89
CA GLY A 92 -4.92 1.17 15.52
C GLY A 92 -4.99 1.75 14.11
N HIS A 93 -6.12 2.39 13.81
CA HIS A 93 -6.41 2.90 12.46
C HIS A 93 -5.24 3.75 11.89
N PRO A 94 -4.87 3.56 10.59
CA PRO A 94 -3.69 4.21 10.02
C PRO A 94 -3.67 5.73 10.17
N ARG A 95 -4.77 6.42 9.78
CA ARG A 95 -4.92 7.89 9.85
C ARG A 95 -3.63 8.62 9.44
N LEU A 96 -3.04 8.22 8.32
CA LEU A 96 -1.65 8.54 7.96
C LEU A 96 -1.37 10.03 7.99
N ARG A 97 -2.23 10.86 7.38
CA ARG A 97 -2.03 12.32 7.39
C ARG A 97 -1.91 12.89 8.80
N ALA A 98 -2.78 12.47 9.73
CA ALA A 98 -2.72 12.93 11.11
C ALA A 98 -1.41 12.54 11.81
N ARG A 99 -0.85 11.37 11.48
CA ARG A 99 0.47 10.93 11.98
C ARG A 99 1.65 11.67 11.35
N HIS A 100 1.45 12.31 10.19
CA HIS A 100 2.47 13.11 9.49
C HIS A 100 2.36 14.61 9.78
N LEU A 101 1.26 15.11 10.38
CA LEU A 101 1.12 16.52 10.80
C LEU A 101 2.22 17.04 11.74
N PRO A 102 2.85 16.24 12.62
CA PRO A 102 3.98 16.70 13.43
C PRO A 102 5.25 17.05 12.64
N PHE A 103 5.31 16.70 11.35
CA PHE A 103 6.45 16.94 10.48
C PHE A 103 6.07 17.88 9.34
N GLN A 104 7.00 18.72 8.90
CA GLN A 104 6.83 19.50 7.69
C GLN A 104 7.03 18.58 6.48
N VAL A 105 5.97 18.39 5.69
CA VAL A 105 6.01 17.58 4.47
C VAL A 105 5.70 18.50 3.30
N ASN A 106 6.74 18.94 2.61
CA ASN A 106 6.64 19.74 1.38
C ASN A 106 6.71 18.85 0.13
N GLU A 107 6.55 19.46 -1.04
CA GLU A 107 6.64 18.77 -2.34
C GLU A 107 7.99 18.08 -2.54
N GLN A 108 9.09 18.72 -2.12
CA GLN A 108 10.44 18.17 -2.25
C GLN A 108 10.61 16.86 -1.47
N LEU A 109 10.20 16.82 -0.19
CA LEU A 109 10.25 15.60 0.62
C LEU A 109 9.35 14.49 0.07
N ARG A 110 8.18 14.86 -0.46
CA ARG A 110 7.27 13.93 -1.14
C ARG A 110 7.95 13.32 -2.38
N ASP A 111 8.66 14.11 -3.17
CA ASP A 111 9.32 13.64 -4.38
C ASP A 111 10.53 12.76 -4.07
N GLN A 112 11.30 13.07 -3.03
CA GLN A 112 12.36 12.19 -2.52
C GLN A 112 11.79 10.85 -2.02
N TRP A 113 10.62 10.89 -1.37
CA TRP A 113 9.94 9.68 -0.92
C TRP A 113 9.50 8.83 -2.12
N MET A 114 8.93 9.46 -3.14
CA MET A 114 8.52 8.77 -4.37
C MET A 114 9.71 8.23 -5.15
N PHE A 115 10.83 8.95 -5.21
CA PHE A 115 12.08 8.44 -5.78
C PHE A 115 12.50 7.11 -5.12
N CYS A 116 12.51 7.05 -3.79
CA CYS A 116 12.86 5.84 -3.07
C CYS A 116 11.87 4.69 -3.35
N MET A 117 10.58 5.00 -3.37
CA MET A 117 9.52 4.02 -3.58
C MET A 117 9.54 3.46 -5.01
N ASP A 118 9.66 4.30 -6.03
CA ASP A 118 9.69 3.86 -7.43
C ASP A 118 10.91 2.97 -7.71
N GLN A 119 12.07 3.31 -7.14
CA GLN A 119 13.27 2.47 -7.20
C GLN A 119 13.05 1.13 -6.50
N ALA A 120 12.50 1.13 -5.28
CA ALA A 120 12.22 -0.11 -4.55
C ALA A 120 11.20 -1.00 -5.28
N LEU A 121 10.15 -0.41 -5.84
CA LEU A 121 9.16 -1.12 -6.65
C LEU A 121 9.77 -1.72 -7.92
N ASN A 122 10.70 -1.00 -8.57
CA ASN A 122 11.39 -1.49 -9.75
C ASN A 122 12.25 -2.73 -9.48
N GLU A 123 12.89 -2.77 -8.31
CA GLU A 123 13.75 -3.87 -7.90
C GLU A 123 12.97 -5.07 -7.35
N VAL A 124 11.89 -4.84 -6.59
CA VAL A 124 11.19 -5.89 -5.83
C VAL A 124 9.97 -6.44 -6.56
N VAL A 125 9.24 -5.62 -7.33
CA VAL A 125 7.94 -6.03 -7.90
C VAL A 125 8.08 -6.39 -9.36
N GLU A 126 8.27 -7.68 -9.67
CA GLU A 126 8.42 -8.15 -11.07
C GLU A 126 7.19 -7.90 -11.95
N HIS A 127 5.99 -8.01 -11.38
CA HIS A 127 4.74 -7.87 -12.12
C HIS A 127 4.48 -6.42 -12.54
N LYS A 128 4.74 -6.10 -13.82
CA LYS A 128 4.73 -4.73 -14.36
C LYS A 128 3.44 -3.94 -14.11
N LEU A 129 2.28 -4.55 -14.36
CA LEU A 129 0.99 -3.85 -14.14
C LEU A 129 0.74 -3.58 -12.65
N LEU A 130 1.19 -4.48 -11.77
CA LEU A 130 1.05 -4.27 -10.33
C LEU A 130 1.98 -3.13 -9.91
N ARG A 131 3.23 -3.15 -10.36
CA ARG A 131 4.21 -2.10 -10.09
C ARG A 131 3.70 -0.71 -10.49
N GLN A 132 3.14 -0.58 -11.70
CA GLN A 132 2.57 0.67 -12.19
C GLN A 132 1.40 1.14 -11.33
N GLY A 133 0.48 0.23 -10.98
CA GLY A 133 -0.64 0.54 -10.09
C GLY A 133 -0.19 0.98 -8.70
N LEU A 134 0.78 0.28 -8.12
CA LEU A 134 1.36 0.62 -6.81
C LEU A 134 2.05 1.98 -6.83
N SER A 135 2.89 2.26 -7.83
CA SER A 135 3.54 3.57 -8.00
C SER A 135 2.49 4.70 -8.06
N GLN A 136 1.42 4.52 -8.84
CA GLN A 136 0.33 5.51 -8.91
C GLN A 136 -0.40 5.68 -7.57
N SER A 137 -0.75 4.58 -6.89
CA SER A 137 -1.44 4.63 -5.59
C SER A 137 -0.58 5.26 -4.50
N PHE A 138 0.72 4.93 -4.44
CA PHE A 138 1.67 5.59 -3.54
C PHE A 138 1.84 7.06 -3.88
N GLY A 139 1.90 7.42 -5.17
CA GLY A 139 1.97 8.81 -5.62
C GLY A 139 0.82 9.66 -5.08
N GLN A 140 -0.41 9.13 -5.13
CA GLN A 140 -1.59 9.80 -4.56
C GLN A 140 -1.50 9.89 -3.03
N LEU A 141 -1.11 8.80 -2.36
CA LEU A 141 -0.98 8.75 -0.91
C LEU A 141 0.08 9.73 -0.39
N ALA A 142 1.25 9.77 -1.02
CA ALA A 142 2.36 10.65 -0.67
C ALA A 142 1.98 12.13 -0.88
N SER A 143 1.34 12.46 -2.00
CA SER A 143 0.80 13.80 -2.23
C SER A 143 -0.25 14.19 -1.18
N HIS A 144 -1.06 13.25 -0.69
CA HIS A 144 -2.00 13.50 0.40
C HIS A 144 -1.32 13.77 1.76
N MET A 145 -0.02 13.51 1.92
CA MET A 145 0.71 13.82 3.17
C MET A 145 1.19 15.28 3.23
N ILE A 146 1.30 15.97 2.08
CA ILE A 146 1.83 17.34 1.98
C ILE A 146 1.03 18.30 2.87
N ASN A 147 1.70 19.06 3.71
CA ASN A 147 1.07 19.91 4.72
C ASN A 147 1.70 21.31 4.88
N CYS A 148 2.72 21.62 4.08
CA CYS A 148 3.38 22.92 4.03
C CYS A 148 3.84 23.23 2.59
#